data_AF-A0A379XU15-F1
#
_entry.id   AF-A0A379XU15-F1
#
_cell.length_a   1.000
_cell.length_b   1.000
_cell.length_c   1.000
_cell.angle_alpha   90.00
_cell.angle_beta   90.00
_cell.angle_gamma   90.00
#
_symmetry.space_group_name_H-M   'P 1'
#
loop_
_entity.id
_entity.type
_entity.pdbx_description
1 polymer ?
#
loop_
_entity_poly.entity_id
_entity_poly.type
_entity_poly.pdbx_seq_one_letter_code
_entity_poly.pdbx_strand_id
1 'polypeptide(L)' 'MQHIVPLSDQAIAILIQIEVLSGHLALIFPGEYDQDKCMSDNTVNKALWVMGYDTKKDVCGHGFWAMPVVR' A
#
# COMPACT_ATOMS: atom_id res chain seq x y z
N MET A 1 -4.85 -2.44 -21.39
CA MET A 1 -5.15 -1.02 -21.11
C MET A 1 -4.35 -0.65 -19.88
N GLN A 2 -3.34 0.23 -20.00
CA GLN A 2 -2.55 0.65 -18.84
C GLN A 2 -3.39 1.63 -18.03
N HIS A 3 -3.70 1.27 -16.78
CA HIS A 3 -4.41 2.13 -15.85
C HIS A 3 -3.37 3.04 -15.16
N ILE A 4 -3.19 4.24 -15.70
CA ILE A 4 -2.26 5.24 -15.16
C ILE A 4 -3.06 6.15 -14.23
N VAL A 5 -2.75 6.09 -12.93
CA VAL A 5 -3.35 6.97 -11.92
C VAL A 5 -2.32 8.04 -11.57
N PRO A 6 -2.55 9.33 -11.89
CA PRO A 6 -1.63 10.39 -11.50
C PRO A 6 -1.65 10.54 -9.98
N LEU A 7 -0.47 10.43 -9.36
CA LEU A 7 -0.28 10.66 -7.93
C LEU A 7 0.03 12.13 -7.66
N SER A 8 -0.40 12.63 -6.50
CA SER A 8 -0.02 13.98 -6.05
C SER A 8 1.44 14.01 -5.57
N ASP A 9 2.05 15.20 -5.55
CA ASP A 9 3.42 15.37 -5.03
C ASP A 9 3.55 14.88 -3.57
N GLN A 10 2.49 15.03 -2.77
CA GLN A 10 2.45 14.53 -1.40
C GLN A 10 2.52 12.99 -1.34
N ALA A 11 1.78 12.31 -2.22
CA ALA A 11 1.81 10.85 -2.29
C ALA A 11 3.19 10.35 -2.77
N ILE A 12 3.79 11.02 -3.75
CA ILE A 12 5.13 10.69 -4.25
C ILE A 12 6.17 10.87 -3.13
N ALA A 13 6.11 11.96 -2.38
CA ALA A 13 7.03 12.20 -1.26
C ALA A 13 6.97 11.09 -0.20
N ILE A 14 5.77 10.61 0.13
CA ILE A 14 5.58 9.49 1.06
C ILE A 14 6.15 8.20 0.48
N LEU A 15 5.91 7.91 -0.81
CA LEU A 15 6.44 6.73 -1.47
C LEU A 15 7.97 6.70 -1.50
N ILE A 16 8.62 7.84 -1.75
CA ILE A 16 10.09 7.96 -1.70
C ILE A 16 10.62 7.67 -0.30
N GLN A 17 9.93 8.13 0.76
CA GLN A 17 10.32 7.81 2.13
C GLN A 17 10.21 6.31 2.43
N ILE A 18 9.19 5.65 1.87
CA ILE A 18 9.00 4.20 2.00
C ILE A 18 10.05 3.41 1.21
N GLU A 19 10.48 3.90 0.04
CA GLU A 19 11.51 3.27 -0.80
C GLU A 19 12.84 3.09 -0.06
N VAL A 20 13.20 4.00 0.86
CA VAL A 20 14.39 3.84 1.70
C VAL A 20 14.31 2.58 2.59
N LEU A 21 13.10 2.14 2.94
CA LEU A 21 12.86 0.99 3.81
C LEU A 21 12.64 -0.30 3.02
N SER A 22 11.87 -0.25 1.92
CA SER A 22 11.46 -1.43 1.14
C SER A 22 11.94 -1.47 -0.30
N GLY A 23 12.75 -0.52 -0.76
CA GLY A 23 13.19 -0.40 -2.16
C GLY A 23 14.08 -1.55 -2.69
N HIS A 24 14.51 -2.46 -1.81
CA HIS A 24 15.18 -3.70 -2.20
C HIS A 24 14.20 -4.84 -2.53
N LEU A 25 12.90 -4.63 -2.29
CA LEU A 25 11.83 -5.60 -2.54
C LEU A 25 11.10 -5.24 -3.83
N ALA A 26 10.53 -6.25 -4.49
CA ALA A 26 9.74 -6.05 -5.71
C ALA A 26 8.41 -5.29 -5.47
N LEU A 27 7.99 -5.19 -4.20
CA LEU A 27 6.72 -4.62 -3.78
C LEU A 27 6.95 -3.54 -2.73
N ILE A 28 6.30 -2.39 -2.90
CA ILE A 28 6.33 -1.27 -1.93
C ILE A 28 5.79 -1.73 -0.57
N PHE A 29 4.74 -2.57 -0.59
CA PHE A 29 4.07 -3.11 0.58
C PHE A 29 4.07 -4.65 0.53
N PRO A 30 5.18 -5.28 0.97
CA PRO A 30 5.31 -6.73 1.02
C PRO A 30 4.38 -7.35 2.09
N GLY A 31 4.06 -8.63 1.91
CA GLY A 31 3.43 -9.44 2.94
C GLY A 31 4.38 -9.71 4.10
N GLU A 32 3.83 -9.83 5.31
CA GLU A 32 4.59 -10.14 6.54
C GLU A 32 5.27 -11.52 6.47
N TYR A 33 4.58 -12.52 5.91
CA TYR A 33 5.05 -13.91 5.84
C TYR A 33 5.80 -14.23 4.55
N ASP A 34 5.54 -13.49 3.48
CA ASP A 34 6.08 -13.72 2.15
C ASP A 34 6.26 -12.37 1.46
N GLN A 35 7.53 -11.96 1.33
CA GLN A 35 7.88 -10.65 0.79
C GLN A 35 7.71 -10.56 -0.72
N ASP A 36 7.56 -11.69 -1.40
CA ASP A 36 7.23 -11.76 -2.83
C ASP A 36 5.72 -11.62 -3.08
N LYS A 37 4.91 -11.67 -2.02
CA LYS A 37 3.46 -11.45 -2.10
C LYS A 37 3.10 -10.06 -1.59
N CYS A 38 2.08 -9.48 -2.19
CA CYS A 38 1.49 -8.24 -1.68
C CYS A 38 0.86 -8.46 -0.31
N MET A 39 0.85 -7.40 0.49
CA MET A 39 0.10 -7.36 1.74
C MET A 39 -1.38 -7.72 1.53
N SER A 40 -1.92 -8.57 2.40
CA SER A 40 -3.34 -8.95 2.34
C SER A 40 -4.25 -7.81 2.82
N ASP A 41 -5.49 -7.76 2.33
CA ASP A 41 -6.49 -6.77 2.80
C ASP A 41 -6.68 -6.82 4.32
N ASN A 42 -6.61 -8.02 4.90
CA ASN A 42 -6.71 -8.20 6.35
C ASN A 42 -5.55 -7.52 7.09
N THR A 43 -4.35 -7.55 6.51
CA THR A 43 -3.17 -6.89 7.09
C THR A 43 -3.30 -5.37 6.98
N VAL A 44 -3.76 -4.85 5.84
CA VAL A 44 -4.04 -3.41 5.65
C VAL A 44 -5.10 -2.93 6.64
N ASN A 45 -6.20 -3.66 6.78
CA ASN A 45 -7.28 -3.32 7.70
C ASN A 45 -6.82 -3.35 9.16
N LYS A 46 -5.99 -4.32 9.54
CA LYS A 46 -5.39 -4.36 10.88
C LYS A 46 -4.48 -3.16 11.11
N ALA A 47 -3.64 -2.78 10.14
CA ALA A 47 -2.77 -1.61 10.26
C ALA A 47 -3.57 -0.32 10.44
N LEU A 48 -4.64 -0.14 9.65
CA LEU A 48 -5.56 0.99 9.79
C LEU A 48 -6.24 1.02 11.16
N TRP A 49 -6.68 -0.13 11.67
CA TRP A 49 -7.28 -0.23 12.99
C TRP A 49 -6.31 0.15 14.11
N VAL A 50 -5.04 -0.29 14.02
CA VAL A 50 -3.98 0.11 14.97
C VAL A 50 -3.70 1.62 14.90
N MET A 51 -3.80 2.23 13.72
CA MET A 51 -3.69 3.68 13.55
C MET A 51 -4.94 4.46 14.03
N GLY A 52 -5.97 3.76 14.50
CA GLY A 52 -7.20 4.37 15.05
C GLY A 52 -8.30 4.63 14.04
N TYR A 53 -8.20 4.08 12.82
CA TYR A 53 -9.24 4.20 11.79
C TYR A 53 -10.26 3.05 11.87
N ASP A 54 -11.56 3.36 11.77
CA ASP A 54 -12.62 2.34 11.72
C ASP A 54 -12.79 1.84 10.28
N THR A 55 -12.23 0.68 9.97
CA THR A 55 -12.26 0.06 8.63
C THR A 55 -13.66 -0.40 8.18
N LYS A 56 -14.67 -0.37 9.06
CA LYS A 56 -16.08 -0.62 8.67
C LYS A 56 -16.84 0.66 8.32
N LYS A 57 -16.32 1.83 8.69
CA LYS A 57 -17.01 3.12 8.55
C LYS A 57 -16.26 4.12 7.68
N ASP A 58 -14.92 4.13 7.77
CA ASP A 58 -14.05 5.16 7.18
C ASP A 58 -13.24 4.65 5.97
N VAL A 59 -13.08 3.33 5.79
CA VAL A 59 -12.26 2.76 4.72
C VAL A 59 -12.98 1.63 3.99
N CYS A 60 -13.65 1.94 2.88
CA CYS A 60 -14.11 0.92 1.95
C CYS A 60 -12.89 0.32 1.22
N GLY A 61 -12.54 -0.93 1.54
CA GLY A 61 -11.37 -1.66 1.06
C GLY A 61 -11.22 -1.85 -0.45
N HIS A 62 -12.03 -1.18 -1.29
CA HIS A 62 -11.90 -1.20 -2.74
C HIS A 62 -10.81 -0.25 -3.27
N GLY A 63 -10.35 0.73 -2.48
CA GLY A 63 -9.35 1.71 -2.92
C GLY A 63 -7.88 1.23 -2.88
N PHE A 64 -7.59 0.16 -2.14
CA PHE A 64 -6.21 -0.33 -1.98
C PHE A 64 -5.74 -1.30 -3.07
N TRP A 65 -6.65 -1.71 -3.98
CA TRP A 65 -6.39 -2.67 -5.06
C TRP A 65 -5.63 -2.11 -6.25
N ALA A 66 -5.29 -0.82 -6.23
CA ALA A 66 -4.48 -0.18 -7.27
C ALA A 66 -3.07 0.10 -6.73
N MET A 67 -2.39 -0.91 -6.18
CA MET A 67 -0.97 -0.77 -5.89
C MET A 67 -0.17 -0.98 -7.19
N PRO A 68 0.56 0.04 -7.67
CA PRO A 68 1.45 -0.13 -8.80
C PRO A 68 2.57 -1.08 -8.40
N VAL A 69 2.76 -2.14 -9.17
CA VAL A 69 4.03 -2.85 -9.21
C VAL A 69 5.08 -1.84 -9.64
N VAL A 70 6.10 -1.63 -8.82
CA VAL A 70 7.26 -0.84 -9.26
C VAL A 70 7.99 -1.70 -10.27
N ARG A 71 7.96 -1.29 -11.53
CA ARG A 71 8.91 -1.76 -12.53
C ARG A 71 9.58 -0.56 -13.18
#